data_AF-A0A7K9EY96-F1
#
_entry.id   AF-A0A7K9EY96-F1
#
_cell.length_a   1.000
_cell.length_b   1.000
_cell.length_c   1.000
_cell.angle_alpha   90.00
_cell.angle_beta   90.00
_cell.angle_gamma   90.00
#
_symmetry.space_group_name_H-M   'P 1'
#
loop_
_entity.id
_entity.type
_entity.pdbx_description
1 polymer ?
#
loop_
_entity_poly.entity_id
_entity_poly.type
_entity_poly.pdbx_seq_one_letter_code
_entity_poly.pdbx_strand_id
1 'polypeptide(L)'
;LPVWGIRRVHCGPEILRITLYCSFDNYEDAVRLYEMILRKEATLQKSNFCVFVLFTTRSVAVQLCLKQLPIGVAAEPKESSALQFKV
;
A
#
# COMPACT_ATOMS: atom_id res chain seq x y z
N LEU A 1 -4.20 -13.48 -1.30
CA LEU A 1 -4.38 -12.37 -2.27
C LEU A 1 -3.00 -11.95 -2.77
N PRO A 2 -2.83 -11.56 -4.05
CA PRO A 2 -1.51 -11.20 -4.56
C PRO A 2 -1.00 -9.93 -3.87
N VAL A 3 0.25 -9.97 -3.39
CA VAL A 3 0.89 -8.83 -2.70
C VAL A 3 1.33 -7.74 -3.68
N TRP A 4 1.30 -8.01 -4.99
CA TRP A 4 1.58 -7.01 -6.01
C TRP A 4 0.78 -7.29 -7.29
N GLY A 5 0.60 -6.26 -8.12
CA GLY A 5 -0.01 -6.38 -9.43
C GLY A 5 0.24 -5.17 -10.31
N ILE A 6 0.08 -5.37 -11.62
CA ILE A 6 0.20 -4.32 -12.63
C ILE A 6 -1.20 -3.94 -13.12
N ARG A 7 -1.51 -2.65 -13.12
CA ARG A 7 -2.76 -2.11 -13.66
C ARG A 7 -2.46 -1.12 -14.78
N ARG A 8 -2.99 -1.41 -15.96
CA ARG A 8 -3.01 -0.46 -17.08
C ARG A 8 -4.20 0.48 -16.93
N VAL A 9 -3.97 1.77 -17.14
CA VAL A 9 -5.01 2.80 -17.19
C VAL A 9 -5.10 3.32 -18.62
N HIS A 10 -6.31 3.63 -19.08
CA HIS A 10 -6.54 4.03 -20.48
C HIS A 10 -5.75 5.28 -20.87
N CYS A 11 -5.66 6.27 -19.98
CA CYS A 11 -4.98 7.54 -20.22
C CYS A 11 -4.09 7.89 -19.00
N GLY A 12 -2.97 7.19 -18.85
CA GLY A 12 -2.03 7.43 -17.75
C GLY A 12 -0.93 6.39 -17.63
N PRO A 13 -0.05 6.51 -16.63
CA PRO A 13 1.05 5.58 -16.44
C PRO A 13 0.55 4.19 -16.02
N GLU A 14 1.25 3.14 -16.48
CA GLU A 14 1.05 1.79 -15.97
C GLU A 14 1.43 1.75 -14.47
N ILE A 15 0.55 1.15 -13.66
CA ILE A 15 0.68 1.21 -12.20
C ILE A 15 1.19 -0.14 -11.70
N LEU A 16 2.38 -0.17 -11.13
CA LEU A 16 2.83 -1.25 -10.25
C LEU A 16 2.34 -0.94 -8.83
N ARG A 17 1.46 -1.79 -8.29
CA ARG A 17 0.93 -1.63 -6.93
C ARG A 17 1.39 -2.78 -6.06
N ILE A 18 2.11 -2.46 -4.98
CA ILE A 18 2.38 -3.37 -3.86
C ILE A 18 1.28 -3.16 -2.81
N THR A 19 0.69 -4.25 -2.31
CA THR A 19 -0.37 -4.23 -1.30
C THR A 19 0.12 -4.90 -0.03
N LEU A 20 0.12 -4.15 1.06
CA LEU A 20 0.30 -4.67 2.41
C LEU A 20 -1.07 -4.83 3.06
N TYR A 21 -1.27 -6.00 3.66
CA TYR A 21 -2.48 -6.29 4.40
C TYR A 21 -2.27 -5.93 5.86
N CYS A 22 -3.21 -5.18 6.42
CA CYS A 22 -3.24 -4.80 7.82
C CYS A 22 -4.41 -5.53 8.47
N SER A 23 -4.28 -5.96 9.72
CA SER A 23 -5.44 -6.47 10.46
C SER A 23 -6.45 -5.33 10.65
N PHE A 24 -7.69 -5.69 11.00
CA PHE A 24 -8.71 -4.69 11.29
C PHE A 24 -8.23 -3.70 12.37
N ASP A 25 -7.64 -4.23 13.44
CA ASP A 25 -7.29 -3.48 14.65
C ASP A 25 -6.09 -2.54 14.48
N ASN A 26 -5.19 -2.81 13.52
CA ASN A 26 -3.95 -2.04 13.34
C ASN A 26 -3.93 -1.18 12.07
N TYR A 27 -5.02 -1.14 11.31
CA TYR A 27 -5.04 -0.47 10.01
C TYR A 27 -4.77 1.04 10.13
N GLU A 28 -5.46 1.74 11.03
CA GLU A 28 -5.28 3.19 11.19
C GLU A 28 -3.85 3.55 11.67
N ASP A 29 -3.30 2.75 12.59
CA ASP A 29 -1.93 2.95 13.06
C ASP A 29 -0.91 2.64 11.98
N ALA A 30 -1.15 1.63 11.14
CA ALA A 30 -0.32 1.35 9.97
C ALA A 30 -0.36 2.53 9.00
N VAL A 31 -1.54 3.08 8.67
CA VAL A 31 -1.65 4.27 7.80
C VAL A 31 -0.78 5.40 8.32
N ARG A 32 -0.91 5.75 9.61
CA ARG A 32 -0.12 6.82 10.25
C ARG A 32 1.38 6.54 10.24
N LEU A 33 1.79 5.30 10.48
CA LEU A 33 3.18 4.88 10.42
C LEU A 33 3.76 5.11 9.01
N TYR A 34 3.05 4.70 7.97
CA TYR A 34 3.53 4.88 6.60
C TYR A 34 3.48 6.34 6.17
N GLU A 35 2.51 7.14 6.62
CA GLU A 35 2.52 8.59 6.41
C GLU A 35 3.77 9.24 7.00
N MET A 36 4.14 8.84 8.23
CA MET A 36 5.32 9.33 8.91
C MET A 36 6.62 8.93 8.20
N ILE A 37 6.79 7.64 7.88
CA ILE A 37 8.00 7.12 7.23
C ILE A 37 8.16 7.71 5.82
N LEU A 38 7.05 7.79 5.06
CA LEU A 38 7.09 8.29 3.69
C LEU A 38 7.03 9.82 3.60
N ARG A 39 6.81 10.51 4.72
CA ARG A 39 6.63 11.96 4.84
C ARG A 39 5.60 12.50 3.84
N LYS A 40 4.49 11.78 3.67
CA LYS A 40 3.42 12.11 2.73
C LYS A 40 2.09 11.53 3.20
N GLU A 41 1.00 12.22 2.90
CA GLU A 41 -0.36 11.70 3.13
C GLU A 41 -0.77 10.66 2.08
N ALA A 42 -1.72 9.79 2.44
CA ALA A 42 -2.30 8.86 1.49
C ALA A 42 -3.09 9.61 0.40
N THR A 43 -2.77 9.32 -0.87
CA THR A 43 -3.38 9.96 -2.05
C THR A 43 -4.84 9.55 -2.28
N LEU A 44 -5.24 8.38 -1.78
CA LEU A 44 -6.62 7.91 -1.80
C LEU A 44 -6.88 7.22 -0.47
N GLN A 45 -7.91 7.63 0.25
CA GLN A 45 -8.32 7.01 1.50
C GLN A 45 -9.81 6.61 1.40
N LYS A 46 -10.07 5.32 1.52
CA LYS A 46 -11.38 4.73 1.77
C LYS A 46 -11.32 4.03 3.13
N SER A 47 -12.47 3.73 3.71
CA SER A 47 -12.59 3.15 5.06
C SER A 47 -11.72 1.92 5.31
N ASN A 48 -11.39 1.13 4.28
CA ASN A 48 -10.61 -0.11 4.40
C ASN A 48 -9.41 -0.18 3.45
N PHE A 49 -9.03 0.93 2.84
CA PHE A 49 -8.01 0.94 1.80
C PHE A 49 -7.39 2.34 1.63
N CYS A 50 -6.06 2.40 1.57
CA CYS A 50 -5.36 3.62 1.20
C CYS A 50 -4.21 3.38 0.21
N VAL A 51 -3.80 4.44 -0.48
CA VAL A 51 -2.72 4.39 -1.48
C VAL A 51 -1.75 5.53 -1.30
N PHE A 52 -0.47 5.22 -1.33
CA PHE A 52 0.64 6.15 -1.43
C PHE A 52 1.28 6.03 -2.81
N VAL A 53 1.43 7.15 -3.51
CA VAL A 53 2.28 7.19 -4.71
C VAL A 53 3.73 7.33 -4.27
N LEU A 54 4.52 6.29 -4.50
CA LEU A 54 5.94 6.27 -4.15
C LEU A 54 6.81 6.92 -5.23
N PHE A 55 6.46 6.66 -6.49
CA PHE A 55 7.17 7.15 -7.66
C PHE A 55 6.20 7.30 -8.83
N THR A 56 6.44 8.28 -9.71
CA THR A 56 5.61 8.49 -10.90
C THR A 56 6.42 9.12 -12.03
N THR A 57 6.19 8.65 -13.25
CA THR A 57 6.66 9.22 -14.51
C THR A 57 5.48 9.34 -15.48
N ARG A 58 5.75 9.74 -16.72
CA ARG A 58 4.72 9.73 -17.78
C ARG A 58 4.22 8.32 -18.11
N SER A 59 5.06 7.29 -17.93
CA SER A 59 4.75 5.92 -18.36
C SER A 59 4.48 4.94 -17.21
N VAL A 60 5.05 5.17 -16.02
CA VAL A 60 4.97 4.23 -14.89
C VAL A 60 4.72 4.97 -13.58
N ALA A 61 3.87 4.38 -12.74
CA ALA A 61 3.69 4.79 -11.36
C ALA A 61 3.87 3.59 -10.41
N VAL A 62 4.62 3.79 -9.33
CA VAL A 62 4.77 2.80 -8.26
C VAL A 62 3.93 3.26 -7.08
N GLN A 63 3.05 2.37 -6.63
CA GLN A 63 2.13 2.61 -5.53
C GLN A 63 2.35 1.61 -4.41
N LEU A 64 2.36 2.11 -3.18
CA LEU A 64 2.14 1.31 -1.99
C LEU A 64 0.67 1.42 -1.60
N CYS A 65 0.05 0.30 -1.30
CA CYS A 65 -1.32 0.21 -0.88
C CYS A 65 -1.38 -0.46 0.47
N LEU A 66 -2.15 0.10 1.41
CA LEU A 66 -2.55 -0.60 2.63
C LEU A 66 -4.00 -1.02 2.49
N LYS A 67 -4.29 -2.29 2.76
CA LYS A 67 -5.65 -2.82 2.71
C LYS A 67 -5.99 -3.48 4.03
N GLN A 68 -7.05 -2.99 4.66
CA GLN A 68 -7.59 -3.57 5.88
C GLN A 68 -8.20 -4.95 5.58
N LEU A 69 -7.85 -5.93 6.39
CA LEU A 69 -8.47 -7.24 6.40
C LEU A 69 -9.77 -7.23 7.21
N PRO A 70 -10.70 -8.17 6.95
CA PRO A 70 -11.89 -8.32 7.78
C PRO A 70 -11.56 -8.56 9.26
N ILE A 71 -12.50 -8.24 10.14
CA ILE A 71 -12.41 -8.52 11.57
C ILE A 71 -12.12 -10.00 11.81
N GLY A 72 -11.20 -10.29 12.74
CA GLY A 72 -10.81 -11.66 13.09
C GLY A 72 -9.79 -12.29 12.14
N VAL A 73 -9.40 -11.62 11.05
CA VAL A 73 -8.34 -12.09 10.15
C VAL A 73 -7.02 -11.41 10.50
N ALA A 74 -6.03 -12.20 10.94
CA ALA A 74 -4.70 -11.72 11.23
C ALA A 74 -3.89 -11.48 9.93
N ALA A 75 -3.12 -10.40 9.92
CA ALA A 75 -2.09 -10.18 8.91
C ALA A 75 -0.81 -10.93 9.33
N GLU A 76 -0.54 -12.07 8.69
CA GLU A 76 0.66 -12.86 8.99
C GLU A 76 1.84 -12.42 8.11
N PRO A 77 3.00 -12.09 8.70
CA PRO A 77 4.22 -11.86 7.93
C PRO A 77 4.62 -13.17 7.22
N LYS A 78 5.01 -13.07 5.96
CA LYS A 78 5.58 -14.20 5.22
C LYS A 78 7.10 -14.16 5.32
N GLU A 79 7.72 -15.29 5.62
CA GLU A 79 9.19 -15.40 5.76
C GLU A 79 9.94 -15.00 4.49
N SER A 80 9.30 -15.12 3.33
CA SER A 80 9.85 -14.77 2.02
C SER A 80 9.69 -13.29 1.65
N SER A 81 9.25 -12.44 2.58
CA SER A 81 9.02 -11.02 2.35
C SER A 81 9.68 -10.15 3.42
N ALA A 82 10.48 -9.17 3.00
CA ALA A 82 11.00 -8.13 3.86
C ALA A 82 10.64 -6.76 3.29
N LEU A 83 10.36 -5.80 4.18
CA LEU A 83 10.16 -4.41 3.83
C LEU A 83 11.24 -3.57 4.51
N GLN A 84 11.96 -2.78 3.71
CA GLN A 84 13.06 -1.96 4.19
C GLN A 84 12.78 -0.50 3.88
N PHE A 85 13.13 0.36 4.82
CA PHE A 85 13.00 1.80 4.70
C PHE A 85 14.37 2.45 4.81
N LYS A 86 14.55 3.54 4.07
CA LYS A 86 15.66 4.46 4.28
C LYS A 86 15.11 5.64 5.08
N VAL A 87 15.49 5.70 6.36
CA VAL A 87 15.10 6.76 7.31
C VAL A 87 16.15 7.85 7.34
#